data_AF-A0A4W5PCW7-F1
#
_entry.id   AF-A0A4W5PCW7-F1
#
_cell.length_a   1.000
_cell.length_b   1.000
_cell.length_c   1.000
_cell.angle_alpha   90.00
_cell.angle_beta   90.00
_cell.angle_gamma   90.00
#
_symmetry.space_group_name_H-M   'P 1'
#
loop_
_entity.id
_entity.type
_entity.pdbx_description
1 polymer ?
#
loop_
_entity_poly.entity_id
_entity_poly.type
_entity_poly.pdbx_seq_one_letter_code
_entity_poly.pdbx_strand_id
1 'polypeptide(L)'
;MVKITFLSVAGQKVEKKENDGEILITHPMEDDEELVLPLRSQRSPLNGLCCLTSGLVVFMSGLVLASIYVYRYYFIPQIPEESLFHCRVRYEDSVYAPLRGRQELEENVGIYLEDNYEQISVPVPHFGGSDPADIIHDFHRGLTAYHDIALDKCYVIELNTTIVMPPRNLWELLVNVKKGTYLPQTYIIQEEMVVTGKVHNMRQLGPFIYRLCNGKDTYRLKRHARRRINKREAANCHRIRHFENTFVVETVICDAS
;
A
#
# COMPACT_ATOMS: atom_id res chain seq x y z
N MET A 1 6.44 -34.49 -26.17
CA MET A 1 6.71 -34.69 -27.61
C MET A 1 6.14 -36.03 -28.05
N VAL A 2 4.91 -36.10 -28.56
CA VAL A 2 4.38 -37.27 -29.30
C VAL A 2 3.20 -36.75 -30.14
N LYS A 3 3.42 -36.33 -31.40
CA LYS A 3 3.40 -37.09 -32.68
C LYS A 3 2.06 -37.81 -32.97
N ILE A 4 1.36 -37.26 -33.96
CA ILE A 4 0.12 -37.75 -34.59
C ILE A 4 0.47 -38.90 -35.54
N THR A 5 -0.42 -39.90 -35.64
CA THR A 5 -0.43 -40.87 -36.75
C THR A 5 -1.87 -41.11 -37.20
N PHE A 6 -2.11 -40.99 -38.51
CA PHE A 6 -3.37 -41.30 -39.19
C PHE A 6 -3.40 -42.76 -39.65
N LEU A 7 -4.59 -43.35 -39.70
CA LEU A 7 -4.87 -44.61 -40.39
C LEU A 7 -5.95 -44.37 -41.45
N SER A 8 -5.62 -44.71 -42.70
CA SER A 8 -6.54 -44.78 -43.83
C SER A 8 -7.05 -46.21 -44.00
N VAL A 9 -8.29 -46.38 -44.47
CA VAL A 9 -8.76 -47.65 -45.04
C VAL A 9 -9.48 -47.37 -46.36
N ALA A 10 -9.00 -48.03 -47.41
CA ALA A 10 -9.57 -48.11 -48.74
C ALA A 10 -10.57 -49.27 -48.85
N GLY A 11 -11.54 -49.17 -49.77
CA GLY A 11 -12.41 -50.27 -50.17
C GLY A 11 -13.25 -49.91 -51.39
N GLN A 12 -13.16 -50.73 -52.44
CA GLN A 12 -13.49 -50.45 -53.84
C GLN A 12 -14.68 -51.31 -54.34
N LYS A 13 -15.49 -50.75 -55.25
CA LYS A 13 -16.37 -51.33 -56.33
C LYS A 13 -17.33 -52.50 -56.04
N VAL A 14 -18.60 -52.34 -56.49
CA VAL A 14 -19.33 -53.31 -57.36
C VAL A 14 -20.27 -52.55 -58.35
N GLU A 15 -20.22 -53.00 -59.60
CA GLU A 15 -20.98 -52.80 -60.85
C GLU A 15 -22.53 -52.93 -60.75
N LYS A 16 -23.45 -52.66 -61.71
CA LYS A 16 -23.55 -52.18 -63.12
C LYS A 16 -25.06 -52.25 -63.46
N LYS A 17 -25.62 -51.33 -64.25
CA LYS A 17 -26.60 -51.65 -65.33
C LYS A 17 -26.88 -50.44 -66.23
N GLU A 18 -26.85 -50.73 -67.53
CA GLU A 18 -26.96 -49.86 -68.70
C GLU A 18 -28.36 -49.29 -68.93
N ASN A 19 -28.37 -48.03 -69.38
CA ASN A 19 -28.93 -47.51 -70.63
C ASN A 19 -30.17 -48.21 -71.24
N ASP A 20 -31.23 -47.44 -71.43
CA ASP A 20 -31.91 -47.45 -72.72
C ASP A 20 -32.54 -46.09 -73.03
N GLY A 21 -32.53 -45.75 -74.31
CA GLY A 21 -32.76 -44.41 -74.82
C GLY A 21 -34.22 -44.00 -74.98
N GLU A 22 -34.32 -42.75 -75.44
CA GLU A 22 -35.25 -42.24 -76.44
C GLU A 22 -36.07 -41.02 -76.02
N ILE A 23 -36.01 -40.07 -76.94
CA ILE A 23 -36.45 -38.70 -76.93
C ILE A 23 -37.89 -38.67 -77.42
N LEU A 24 -38.80 -37.98 -76.74
CA LEU A 24 -39.91 -37.33 -77.44
C LEU A 24 -40.40 -36.08 -76.71
N ILE A 25 -40.40 -35.00 -77.48
CA ILE A 25 -40.83 -33.64 -77.15
C ILE A 25 -42.36 -33.58 -77.15
N THR A 26 -43.00 -32.99 -76.13
CA THR A 26 -44.17 -32.10 -76.31
C THR A 26 -44.38 -31.21 -75.07
N HIS A 27 -44.19 -29.90 -75.22
CA HIS A 27 -44.83 -28.83 -74.42
C HIS A 27 -46.19 -28.50 -75.09
N PRO A 28 -47.10 -27.69 -74.50
CA PRO A 28 -47.42 -27.39 -73.09
C PRO A 28 -48.97 -27.52 -72.85
N MET A 29 -49.47 -27.05 -71.70
CA MET A 29 -50.75 -26.30 -71.51
C MET A 29 -51.52 -26.75 -70.25
N GLU A 30 -51.74 -25.74 -69.39
CA GLU A 30 -52.91 -25.45 -68.54
C GLU A 30 -53.23 -26.28 -67.29
N ASP A 31 -53.26 -25.49 -66.20
CA ASP A 31 -54.13 -25.55 -65.03
C ASP A 31 -54.07 -26.79 -64.13
N ASP A 32 -53.47 -26.61 -62.96
CA ASP A 32 -54.24 -26.70 -61.73
C ASP A 32 -53.47 -26.13 -60.53
N GLU A 33 -54.24 -25.48 -59.67
CA GLU A 33 -53.83 -24.74 -58.48
C GLU A 33 -53.03 -25.63 -57.51
N GLU A 34 -51.77 -25.28 -57.24
CA GLU A 34 -51.03 -25.86 -56.12
C GLU A 34 -50.59 -24.75 -55.15
N LEU A 35 -51.11 -24.86 -53.92
CA LEU A 35 -50.81 -24.03 -52.77
C LEU A 35 -49.31 -23.68 -52.69
N VAL A 36 -49.00 -22.40 -52.86
CA VAL A 36 -47.67 -21.86 -52.57
C VAL A 36 -47.43 -21.95 -51.06
N LEU A 37 -46.76 -23.00 -50.61
CA LEU A 37 -46.09 -23.01 -49.31
C LEU A 37 -45.05 -21.88 -49.32
N PRO A 38 -45.03 -20.97 -48.32
CA PRO A 38 -44.02 -19.94 -48.28
C PRO A 38 -42.67 -20.61 -48.05
N LEU A 39 -41.79 -20.48 -49.04
CA LEU A 39 -40.39 -20.85 -48.98
C LEU A 39 -39.78 -20.18 -47.75
N ARG A 40 -39.58 -20.95 -46.68
CA ARG A 40 -38.90 -20.51 -45.47
C ARG A 40 -37.48 -20.14 -45.88
N SER A 41 -37.22 -18.84 -46.03
CA SER A 41 -35.88 -18.30 -46.27
C SER A 41 -34.99 -18.72 -45.10
N GLN A 42 -34.15 -19.71 -45.32
CA GLN A 42 -33.12 -20.12 -44.38
C GLN A 42 -32.01 -19.06 -44.43
N ARG A 43 -32.26 -17.88 -43.85
CA ARG A 43 -31.20 -16.92 -43.55
C ARG A 43 -30.23 -17.60 -42.59
N SER A 44 -28.98 -17.74 -43.01
CA SER A 44 -27.95 -18.48 -42.27
C SER A 44 -27.76 -17.87 -40.86
N PRO A 45 -27.80 -18.68 -39.78
CA PRO A 45 -27.64 -18.19 -38.40
C PRO A 45 -26.22 -17.68 -38.10
N LEU A 46 -25.28 -17.86 -39.03
CA LEU A 46 -23.87 -17.51 -38.92
C LEU A 46 -23.62 -15.99 -38.92
N ASN A 47 -24.37 -15.24 -39.75
CA ASN A 47 -24.20 -13.78 -39.81
C ASN A 47 -24.74 -13.10 -38.55
N GLY A 48 -25.86 -13.59 -38.01
CA GLY A 48 -26.44 -13.06 -36.77
C GLY A 48 -25.54 -13.33 -35.55
N LEU A 49 -24.95 -14.53 -35.48
CA LEU A 49 -24.05 -14.89 -34.38
C LEU A 49 -22.75 -14.05 -34.40
N CYS A 50 -22.19 -13.77 -35.59
CA CYS A 50 -21.00 -12.94 -35.73
C CYS A 50 -21.26 -11.47 -35.33
N CYS A 51 -22.40 -10.90 -35.71
CA CYS A 51 -22.76 -9.54 -35.30
C CYS A 51 -23.00 -9.43 -33.78
N LEU A 52 -23.61 -10.46 -33.17
CA LEU A 52 -23.82 -10.51 -31.73
C LEU A 52 -22.50 -10.63 -30.96
N THR A 53 -21.57 -11.46 -31.43
CA THR A 53 -20.25 -11.58 -30.78
C THR A 53 -19.42 -10.31 -30.92
N SER A 54 -19.42 -9.66 -32.09
CA SER A 54 -18.76 -8.37 -32.28
C SER A 54 -19.40 -7.27 -31.40
N GLY A 55 -20.73 -7.23 -31.31
CA GLY A 55 -21.43 -6.29 -30.42
C GLY A 55 -21.07 -6.49 -28.96
N LEU A 56 -21.00 -7.74 -28.49
CA LEU A 56 -20.55 -8.06 -27.13
C LEU A 56 -19.11 -7.64 -26.88
N VAL A 57 -18.20 -7.86 -27.83
CA VAL A 57 -16.79 -7.45 -27.69
C VAL A 57 -16.67 -5.93 -27.57
N VAL A 58 -17.40 -5.17 -28.40
CA VAL A 58 -17.41 -3.69 -28.34
C VAL A 58 -18.03 -3.20 -27.04
N PHE A 59 -19.10 -3.83 -26.58
CA PHE A 59 -19.71 -3.48 -25.30
C PHE A 59 -18.77 -3.73 -24.13
N MET A 60 -18.13 -4.90 -24.09
CA MET A 60 -17.18 -5.26 -23.04
C MET A 60 -15.93 -4.36 -23.08
N SER A 61 -15.42 -4.03 -24.26
CA SER A 61 -14.29 -3.08 -24.37
C SER A 61 -14.69 -1.68 -23.92
N GLY A 62 -15.91 -1.24 -24.24
CA GLY A 62 -16.48 0.02 -23.74
C GLY A 62 -16.59 0.03 -22.22
N LEU A 63 -17.06 -1.05 -21.60
CA LEU A 63 -17.12 -1.17 -20.15
C LEU A 63 -15.73 -1.14 -19.50
N VAL A 64 -14.74 -1.83 -20.09
CA VAL A 64 -13.36 -1.80 -19.58
C VAL A 64 -12.78 -0.40 -19.67
N LEU A 65 -12.93 0.29 -20.81
CA LEU A 65 -12.42 1.66 -20.98
C LEU A 65 -13.14 2.65 -20.07
N ALA A 66 -14.46 2.56 -19.93
CA ALA A 66 -15.23 3.38 -19.00
C ALA A 66 -14.79 3.13 -17.56
N SER A 67 -14.57 1.86 -17.18
CA SER A 67 -14.06 1.50 -15.86
C SER A 67 -12.67 2.06 -15.61
N ILE A 68 -11.75 1.99 -16.59
CA ILE A 68 -10.41 2.59 -16.49
C ILE A 68 -10.51 4.11 -16.38
N TYR A 69 -11.37 4.76 -17.17
CA TYR A 69 -11.56 6.21 -17.13
C TYR A 69 -12.10 6.66 -15.77
N VAL A 70 -13.15 5.99 -15.27
CA VAL A 70 -13.72 6.27 -13.95
C VAL A 70 -12.69 6.01 -12.86
N TYR A 71 -11.95 4.91 -12.93
CA TYR A 71 -10.88 4.59 -11.98
C TYR A 71 -9.78 5.66 -11.97
N ARG A 72 -9.30 6.09 -13.15
CA ARG A 72 -8.26 7.11 -13.29
C ARG A 72 -8.71 8.50 -12.85
N TYR A 73 -9.95 8.88 -13.13
CA TYR A 73 -10.41 10.27 -12.93
C TYR A 73 -11.10 10.49 -11.58
N TYR A 74 -11.78 9.47 -11.05
CA TYR A 74 -12.48 9.59 -9.77
C TYR A 74 -11.76 8.87 -8.62
N PHE A 75 -11.16 7.70 -8.86
CA PHE A 75 -10.55 6.93 -7.78
C PHE A 75 -9.09 7.31 -7.51
N ILE A 76 -8.26 7.53 -8.54
CA ILE A 76 -6.85 7.93 -8.32
C ILE A 76 -6.71 9.25 -7.54
N PRO A 77 -7.47 10.32 -7.84
CA PRO A 77 -7.39 11.56 -7.05
C PRO A 77 -7.97 11.42 -5.63
N GLN A 78 -8.76 10.36 -5.37
CA GLN A 78 -9.33 10.08 -4.05
C GLN A 78 -8.45 9.18 -3.19
N ILE A 79 -7.39 8.58 -3.75
CA ILE A 79 -6.38 7.92 -2.92
C ILE A 79 -5.66 9.05 -2.18
N PRO A 80 -5.69 9.08 -0.84
CA PRO A 80 -4.99 10.11 -0.08
C PRO A 80 -3.52 10.10 -0.50
N GLU A 81 -3.01 11.23 -1.00
CA GLU A 81 -1.56 11.44 -1.14
C GLU A 81 -0.86 11.26 0.21
N GLU A 82 -1.61 11.47 1.31
CA GLU A 82 -1.19 11.30 2.69
C GLU A 82 -1.87 10.07 3.32
N SER A 83 -1.09 9.00 3.55
CA SER A 83 -1.61 7.83 4.24
C SER A 83 -1.57 8.09 5.76
N LEU A 84 -2.68 8.57 6.31
CA LEU A 84 -2.85 8.82 7.74
C LEU A 84 -3.30 7.55 8.46
N PHE A 85 -2.56 7.15 9.48
CA PHE A 85 -2.83 6.00 10.34
C PHE A 85 -2.99 6.46 11.78
N HIS A 86 -3.90 5.81 12.49
CA HIS A 86 -4.07 6.00 13.93
C HIS A 86 -3.70 4.70 14.65
N CYS A 87 -2.68 4.76 15.50
CA CYS A 87 -2.12 3.62 16.21
C CYS A 87 -2.46 3.74 17.70
N ARG A 88 -3.04 2.69 18.27
CA ARG A 88 -3.35 2.60 19.71
C ARG A 88 -2.90 1.26 20.28
N VAL A 89 -2.19 1.29 21.40
CA VAL A 89 -1.61 0.09 22.01
C VAL A 89 -1.75 0.14 23.51
N ARG A 90 -2.06 -1.03 24.07
CA ARG A 90 -2.15 -1.22 25.52
C ARG A 90 -0.96 -2.02 26.02
N TYR A 91 -0.06 -1.38 26.77
CA TYR A 91 1.13 -2.02 27.34
C TYR A 91 1.08 -1.99 28.87
N GLU A 92 1.90 -2.82 29.52
CA GLU A 92 1.99 -2.87 30.98
C GLU A 92 3.38 -2.38 31.42
N ASP A 93 3.42 -1.29 32.17
CA ASP A 93 4.67 -0.70 32.67
C ASP A 93 4.97 -1.25 34.07
N SER A 94 5.52 -2.47 34.10
CA SER A 94 5.89 -3.13 35.36
C SER A 94 7.03 -2.43 36.10
N VAL A 95 7.79 -1.56 35.42
CA VAL A 95 9.02 -0.93 35.94
C VAL A 95 8.70 0.40 36.63
N TYR A 96 7.96 1.30 35.97
CA TYR A 96 7.71 2.64 36.51
C TYR A 96 6.33 2.82 37.13
N ALA A 97 5.34 1.98 36.79
CA ALA A 97 3.99 2.10 37.34
C ALA A 97 3.32 0.73 37.64
N PRO A 98 3.94 -0.13 38.47
CA PRO A 98 3.44 -1.48 38.77
C PRO A 98 2.04 -1.50 39.42
N LEU A 99 1.58 -0.38 39.98
CA LEU A 99 0.27 -0.25 40.64
C LEU A 99 -0.81 0.38 39.75
N ARG A 100 -0.47 0.88 38.55
CA ARG A 100 -1.42 1.59 37.67
C ARG A 100 -2.05 0.72 36.59
N GLY A 101 -1.67 -0.56 36.50
CA GLY A 101 -2.20 -1.48 35.51
C GLY A 101 -1.82 -1.11 34.07
N ARG A 102 -2.69 -1.46 33.13
CA ARG A 102 -2.44 -1.36 31.68
C ARG A 102 -2.52 0.10 31.21
N GLN A 103 -1.45 0.62 30.63
CA GLN A 103 -1.38 1.97 30.04
C GLN A 103 -1.70 1.93 28.55
N GLU A 104 -2.25 3.03 28.03
CA GLU A 104 -2.54 3.20 26.60
C GLU A 104 -1.58 4.23 26.00
N LEU A 105 -0.92 3.87 24.90
CA LEU A 105 -0.15 4.79 24.06
C LEU A 105 -0.90 4.94 22.73
N GLU A 106 -1.08 6.18 22.30
CA GLU A 106 -1.77 6.56 21.08
C GLU A 106 -0.85 7.42 20.22
N GLU A 107 -0.87 7.23 18.91
CA GLU A 107 -0.09 8.02 17.95
C GLU A 107 -0.84 8.18 16.65
N ASN A 108 -0.62 9.31 15.99
CA ASN A 108 -1.04 9.53 14.62
C ASN A 108 0.20 9.50 13.72
N VAL A 109 0.18 8.65 12.69
CA VAL A 109 1.30 8.47 11.77
C VAL A 109 0.85 8.86 10.37
N GLY A 110 1.45 9.91 9.80
CA GLY A 110 1.31 10.29 8.41
C GLY A 110 2.48 9.78 7.59
N ILE A 111 2.21 8.93 6.60
CA ILE A 111 3.22 8.38 5.69
C ILE A 111 3.10 9.07 4.33
N TYR A 112 4.21 9.69 3.90
CA TYR A 112 4.32 10.43 2.65
C TYR A 112 5.27 9.68 1.71
N LEU A 113 4.69 8.82 0.85
CA LEU A 113 5.44 7.90 -0.01
C LEU A 113 6.24 8.62 -1.10
N GLU A 114 5.69 9.70 -1.67
CA GLU A 114 6.35 10.44 -2.76
C GLU A 114 7.59 11.19 -2.28
N ASP A 115 7.46 11.84 -1.13
CA ASP A 115 8.51 12.62 -0.50
C ASP A 115 9.46 11.78 0.37
N ASN A 116 9.13 10.51 0.59
CA ASN A 116 9.90 9.54 1.37
C ASN A 116 10.23 10.04 2.79
N TYR A 117 9.19 10.47 3.51
CA TYR A 117 9.26 10.77 4.93
C TYR A 117 7.99 10.31 5.64
N GLU A 118 8.07 10.18 6.96
CA GLU A 118 6.90 10.00 7.81
C GLU A 118 6.92 11.01 8.96
N GLN A 119 5.71 11.31 9.43
CA GLN A 119 5.46 12.21 10.56
C GLN A 119 4.64 11.45 11.60
N ILE A 120 5.10 11.46 12.85
CA ILE A 120 4.46 10.83 13.98
C ILE A 120 4.13 11.93 14.99
N SER A 121 2.85 12.03 15.36
CA SER A 121 2.40 12.95 16.39
C SER A 121 2.00 12.16 17.63
N VAL A 122 2.78 12.35 18.69
CA VAL A 122 2.57 11.79 20.03
C VAL A 122 1.73 12.78 20.83
N PRO A 123 0.47 12.46 21.16
CA PRO A 123 -0.42 13.34 21.89
C PRO A 123 0.06 13.53 23.33
N VAL A 124 -0.53 14.51 24.02
CA VAL A 124 -0.30 14.71 25.45
C VAL A 124 -0.60 13.42 26.21
N PRO A 125 0.36 12.87 26.94
CA PRO A 125 0.14 11.60 27.63
C PRO A 125 -0.89 11.81 28.73
N HIS A 126 -1.91 10.94 28.71
CA HIS A 126 -2.90 10.90 29.77
C HIS A 126 -2.25 10.50 31.12
N PHE A 127 -1.18 9.67 31.05
CA PHE A 127 -0.46 9.12 32.20
C PHE A 127 1.01 8.79 31.86
N GLY A 128 1.90 8.90 32.86
CA GLY A 128 3.33 8.65 32.71
C GLY A 128 4.05 9.91 32.21
N GLY A 129 5.13 10.32 32.90
CA GLY A 129 5.87 11.55 32.62
C GLY A 129 6.70 11.49 31.33
N SER A 130 6.05 11.12 30.23
CA SER A 130 6.52 11.34 28.87
C SER A 130 6.09 12.73 28.43
N ASP A 131 6.85 13.31 27.53
CA ASP A 131 6.52 14.58 26.90
C ASP A 131 5.79 14.33 25.58
N PRO A 132 4.80 15.18 25.23
CA PRO A 132 4.22 15.21 23.89
C PRO A 132 5.27 15.62 22.87
N ALA A 133 5.23 15.01 21.68
CA ALA A 133 6.23 15.26 20.66
C ALA A 133 5.69 15.09 19.24
N ASP A 134 6.23 15.88 18.32
CA ASP A 134 6.12 15.64 16.88
C ASP A 134 7.46 15.10 16.37
N ILE A 135 7.43 14.01 15.60
CA ILE A 135 8.61 13.28 15.18
C ILE A 135 8.59 13.13 13.67
N ILE A 136 9.69 13.44 13.00
CA ILE A 136 9.84 13.24 11.55
C ILE A 136 10.98 12.28 11.31
N HIS A 137 10.72 11.25 10.50
CA HIS A 137 11.76 10.43 9.88
C HIS A 137 11.92 10.85 8.42
N ASP A 138 13.03 11.51 8.11
CA ASP A 138 13.41 11.82 6.73
C ASP A 138 14.30 10.68 6.22
N PHE A 139 13.70 9.78 5.44
CA PHE A 139 14.40 8.61 4.92
C PHE A 139 15.38 8.96 3.80
N HIS A 140 15.20 10.11 3.13
CA HIS A 140 16.12 10.57 2.10
C HIS A 140 17.42 11.10 2.71
N ARG A 141 17.32 11.85 3.82
CA ARG A 141 18.47 12.37 4.58
C ARG A 141 19.03 11.37 5.58
N GLY A 142 18.25 10.36 5.97
CA GLY A 142 18.60 9.44 7.05
C GLY A 142 18.66 10.16 8.40
N LEU A 143 17.70 11.05 8.66
CA LEU A 143 17.63 11.83 9.90
C LEU A 143 16.29 11.63 10.60
N THR A 144 16.33 11.59 11.93
CA THR A 144 15.15 11.72 12.79
C THR A 144 15.19 13.08 13.47
N ALA A 145 14.08 13.79 13.47
CA ALA A 145 13.89 14.99 14.27
C ALA A 145 12.76 14.80 15.27
N TYR A 146 13.03 15.08 16.54
CA TYR A 146 12.05 15.15 17.62
C TYR A 146 11.80 16.62 17.94
N HIS A 147 10.57 17.09 17.87
CA HIS A 147 10.13 18.34 18.48
C HIS A 147 9.44 17.99 19.78
N ASP A 148 10.12 18.27 20.89
CA ASP A 148 9.51 18.21 22.22
C ASP A 148 8.59 19.44 22.39
N ILE A 149 7.29 19.17 22.47
CA ILE A 149 6.26 20.21 22.54
C ILE A 149 6.24 20.87 23.93
N ALA A 150 6.60 20.14 24.99
CA ALA A 150 6.61 20.66 26.35
C ALA A 150 7.77 21.65 26.56
N LEU A 151 8.92 21.40 25.95
CA LEU A 151 10.11 22.25 26.04
C LEU A 151 10.26 23.25 24.89
N ASP A 152 9.46 23.11 23.84
CA ASP A 152 9.58 23.80 22.55
C ASP A 152 10.99 23.75 21.96
N LYS A 153 11.60 22.56 22.04
CA LYS A 153 12.96 22.28 21.56
C LYS A 153 12.95 21.21 20.49
N CYS A 154 13.84 21.35 19.52
CA CYS A 154 14.08 20.36 18.50
C CYS A 154 15.37 19.59 18.75
N TYR A 155 15.34 18.30 18.49
CA TYR A 155 16.46 17.39 18.64
C TYR A 155 16.60 16.56 17.38
N VAL A 156 17.81 16.52 16.81
CA VAL A 156 18.08 15.83 15.55
C VAL A 156 19.13 14.76 15.74
N ILE A 157 18.89 13.58 15.18
CA ILE A 157 19.80 12.44 15.23
C ILE A 157 19.83 11.72 13.88
N GLU A 158 20.88 10.94 13.65
CA GLU A 158 20.94 9.99 12.54
C GLU A 158 19.88 8.89 12.74
N LEU A 159 19.13 8.62 11.66
CA LEU A 159 18.07 7.62 11.62
C LEU A 159 18.67 6.22 11.75
N ASN A 160 18.08 5.40 12.63
CA ASN A 160 18.45 4.00 12.73
C ASN A 160 17.65 3.17 11.70
N THR A 161 18.21 3.02 10.51
CA THR A 161 17.55 2.29 9.39
C THR A 161 17.39 0.80 9.63
N THR A 162 17.98 0.25 10.70
CA THR A 162 17.78 -1.16 11.07
C THR A 162 16.46 -1.37 11.83
N ILE A 163 15.94 -0.31 12.45
CA ILE A 163 14.69 -0.35 13.23
C ILE A 163 13.56 0.28 12.43
N VAL A 164 13.78 1.48 11.91
CA VAL A 164 12.80 2.26 11.15
C VAL A 164 13.10 2.09 9.66
N MET A 165 12.18 1.47 8.93
CA MET A 165 12.36 1.18 7.49
C MET A 165 11.43 2.05 6.63
N PRO A 166 11.95 2.65 5.53
CA PRO A 166 11.12 3.42 4.61
C PRO A 166 10.08 2.52 3.93
N PRO A 167 8.81 2.95 3.85
CA PRO A 167 7.81 2.23 3.09
C PRO A 167 8.08 2.40 1.59
N ARG A 168 8.39 1.31 0.87
CA ARG A 168 8.74 1.40 -0.56
C ARG A 168 7.54 1.69 -1.47
N ASN A 169 6.35 1.20 -1.09
CA ASN A 169 5.08 1.46 -1.75
C ASN A 169 3.91 1.15 -0.80
N LEU A 170 2.72 1.67 -1.11
CA LEU A 170 1.51 1.47 -0.30
C LEU A 170 1.14 -0.02 -0.13
N TRP A 171 1.34 -0.85 -1.16
CA TRP A 171 1.01 -2.27 -1.09
C TRP A 171 1.90 -3.02 -0.10
N GLU A 172 3.21 -2.77 -0.12
CA GLU A 172 4.17 -3.33 0.81
C GLU A 172 3.87 -2.89 2.24
N LEU A 173 3.56 -1.60 2.43
CA LEU A 173 3.10 -1.08 3.72
C LEU A 173 1.88 -1.85 4.22
N LEU A 174 0.82 -1.97 3.42
CA LEU A 174 -0.39 -2.69 3.80
C LEU A 174 -0.14 -4.18 4.10
N VAL A 175 0.72 -4.83 3.31
CA VAL A 175 1.12 -6.22 3.54
C VAL A 175 1.87 -6.38 4.86
N ASN A 176 2.79 -5.46 5.16
CA ASN A 176 3.60 -5.47 6.38
C ASN A 176 2.75 -5.13 7.62
N VAL A 177 1.81 -4.19 7.52
CA VAL A 177 0.81 -3.90 8.55
C VAL A 177 -0.04 -5.15 8.82
N LYS A 178 -0.54 -5.81 7.76
CA LYS A 178 -1.32 -7.06 7.90
C LYS A 178 -0.51 -8.21 8.51
N LYS A 179 0.79 -8.30 8.20
CA LYS A 179 1.72 -9.26 8.79
C LYS A 179 2.08 -8.94 10.24
N GLY A 180 1.72 -7.74 10.73
CA GLY A 180 2.03 -7.28 12.07
C GLY A 180 3.48 -6.83 12.25
N THR A 181 4.22 -6.60 11.16
CA THR A 181 5.62 -6.13 11.27
C THR A 181 5.73 -4.67 11.63
N TYR A 182 4.61 -3.93 11.64
CA TYR A 182 4.49 -2.56 12.18
C TYR A 182 3.59 -2.54 13.42
N LEU A 183 3.16 -3.70 13.92
CA LEU A 183 2.34 -3.77 15.12
C LEU A 183 3.23 -3.91 16.35
N PRO A 184 3.09 -3.02 17.33
CA PRO A 184 3.96 -2.99 18.48
C PRO A 184 3.69 -4.13 19.47
N GLN A 185 4.78 -4.67 19.99
CA GLN A 185 4.86 -5.67 21.04
C GLN A 185 4.73 -4.97 22.40
N THR A 186 4.33 -5.73 23.42
CA THR A 186 3.94 -5.19 24.73
C THR A 186 5.11 -4.82 25.66
N TYR A 187 6.36 -4.84 25.17
CA TYR A 187 7.54 -4.43 25.95
C TYR A 187 8.08 -3.08 25.50
N ILE A 188 8.74 -2.39 26.44
CA ILE A 188 9.33 -1.07 26.25
C ILE A 188 10.84 -1.23 26.15
N ILE A 189 11.44 -0.63 25.13
CA ILE A 189 12.90 -0.47 25.01
C ILE A 189 13.25 0.95 25.42
N GLN A 190 14.25 1.13 26.29
CA GLN A 190 14.72 2.45 26.68
C GLN A 190 16.00 2.80 25.92
N GLU A 191 16.02 3.96 25.27
CA GLU A 191 17.20 4.49 24.58
C GLU A 191 17.65 5.81 25.22
N GLU A 192 18.91 5.86 25.65
CA GLU A 192 19.51 7.06 26.25
C GLU A 192 20.25 7.88 25.19
N MET A 193 19.93 9.16 25.12
CA MET A 193 20.46 10.15 24.19
C MET A 193 21.07 11.31 24.96
N VAL A 194 22.22 11.81 24.48
CA VAL A 194 22.88 12.98 25.06
C VAL A 194 22.96 14.09 24.02
N VAL A 195 22.66 15.31 24.46
CA VAL A 195 22.81 16.53 23.65
C VAL A 195 24.30 16.80 23.40
N THR A 196 24.70 16.91 22.15
CA THR A 196 26.12 17.11 21.76
C THR A 196 26.44 18.54 21.35
N GLY A 197 25.45 19.33 20.94
CA GLY A 197 25.65 20.71 20.53
C GLY A 197 24.45 21.31 19.81
N LYS A 198 24.43 22.63 19.67
CA LYS A 198 23.36 23.38 18.97
C LYS A 198 23.55 23.31 17.45
N VAL A 199 22.46 23.14 16.71
CA VAL A 199 22.44 23.22 15.25
C VAL A 199 22.20 24.67 14.83
N HIS A 200 23.20 25.29 14.21
CA HIS A 200 23.05 26.65 13.69
C HIS A 200 22.52 26.70 12.26
N ASN A 201 22.86 25.72 11.42
CA ASN A 201 22.44 25.70 10.02
C ASN A 201 21.34 24.67 9.77
N MET A 202 20.09 25.08 9.95
CA MET A 202 18.93 24.21 9.76
C MET A 202 18.70 23.82 8.28
N ARG A 203 19.26 24.55 7.31
CA ARG A 203 19.08 24.24 5.87
C ARG A 203 19.66 22.88 5.49
N GLN A 204 20.63 22.38 6.25
CA GLN A 204 21.24 21.06 6.02
C GLN A 204 20.33 19.90 6.44
N LEU A 205 19.28 20.17 7.22
CA LEU A 205 18.38 19.15 7.77
C LEU A 205 17.32 18.68 6.76
N GLY A 206 17.19 19.36 5.62
CA GLY A 206 16.13 19.09 4.65
C GLY A 206 14.85 19.91 4.92
N PRO A 207 13.94 19.98 3.94
CA PRO A 207 12.76 20.84 4.01
C PRO A 207 11.77 20.39 5.10
N PHE A 208 11.61 19.08 5.31
CA PHE A 208 10.64 18.53 6.26
C PHE A 208 11.00 18.84 7.70
N ILE A 209 12.24 18.50 8.10
CA ILE A 209 12.77 18.82 9.42
C ILE A 209 12.89 20.33 9.61
N TYR A 210 13.26 21.07 8.57
CA TYR A 210 13.28 22.54 8.63
C TYR A 210 11.89 23.10 8.95
N ARG A 211 10.81 22.64 8.30
CA ARG A 211 9.45 23.09 8.61
C ARG A 211 9.05 22.79 10.06
N LEU A 212 9.42 21.63 10.58
CA LEU A 212 9.13 21.25 11.96
C LEU A 212 9.90 22.12 12.98
N CYS A 213 11.19 22.35 12.75
CA CYS A 213 12.09 22.94 13.74
C CYS A 213 12.37 24.43 13.55
N ASN A 214 11.89 25.04 12.47
CA ASN A 214 12.13 26.46 12.21
C ASN A 214 11.54 27.34 13.34
N GLY A 215 12.36 28.24 13.87
CA GLY A 215 12.00 29.10 15.00
C GLY A 215 12.25 28.51 16.38
N LYS A 216 12.71 27.24 16.47
CA LYS A 216 12.94 26.53 17.74
C LYS A 216 14.43 26.28 17.97
N ASP A 217 14.80 26.15 19.24
CA ASP A 217 16.16 25.77 19.60
C ASP A 217 16.42 24.32 19.20
N THR A 218 17.30 24.12 18.22
CA THR A 218 17.60 22.81 17.64
C THR A 218 18.95 22.29 18.10
N TYR A 219 19.01 21.04 18.57
CA TYR A 219 20.21 20.39 19.09
C TYR A 219 20.49 19.06 18.39
N ARG A 220 21.77 18.66 18.33
CA ARG A 220 22.17 17.32 17.86
C ARG A 220 22.23 16.35 19.02
N LEU A 221 21.67 15.17 18.82
CA LEU A 221 21.76 14.06 19.77
C LEU A 221 22.81 13.04 19.33
N LYS A 222 23.29 12.27 20.30
CA LYS A 222 24.08 11.06 20.08
C LYS A 222 23.58 9.95 20.99
N ARG A 223 23.44 8.75 20.42
CA ARG A 223 23.10 7.51 21.14
C ARG A 223 24.19 7.19 22.16
N HIS A 224 23.80 7.01 23.42
CA HIS A 224 24.72 6.66 24.50
C HIS A 224 24.85 5.13 24.60
N ALA A 225 25.94 4.57 24.05
CA ALA A 225 26.09 3.13 23.86
C ALA A 225 26.29 2.31 25.16
N ARG A 226 26.68 2.93 26.29
CA ARG A 226 26.74 2.31 27.63
C ARG A 226 27.31 3.25 28.69
N ARG A 227 26.48 3.58 29.67
CA ARG A 227 26.68 3.50 31.13
C ARG A 227 25.42 4.05 31.76
N ARG A 228 24.81 3.31 32.70
CA ARG A 228 23.77 3.85 33.59
C ARG A 228 24.23 5.24 34.02
N ILE A 229 23.49 6.29 33.67
CA ILE A 229 23.68 7.59 34.27
C ILE A 229 23.68 7.35 35.78
N ASN A 230 24.84 7.52 36.42
CA ASN A 230 24.92 7.33 37.85
C ASN A 230 23.94 8.34 38.46
N LYS A 231 23.03 7.85 39.31
CA LYS A 231 21.95 8.61 39.98
C LYS A 231 22.41 9.89 40.72
N ARG A 232 23.70 10.19 40.73
CA ARG A 232 24.34 11.35 41.36
C ARG A 232 24.45 12.58 40.45
N GLU A 233 24.21 12.45 39.16
CA GLU A 233 24.14 13.57 38.20
C GLU A 233 22.93 13.36 37.29
N ALA A 234 21.72 13.48 37.85
CA ALA A 234 20.54 13.64 37.01
C ALA A 234 20.67 15.02 36.34
N ALA A 235 21.37 15.08 35.21
CA ALA A 235 21.18 16.14 34.23
C ALA A 235 19.68 16.28 33.96
N ASN A 236 19.24 17.47 33.54
CA ASN A 236 17.83 17.74 33.28
C ASN A 236 17.38 16.88 32.08
N CYS A 237 16.87 15.67 32.37
CA CYS A 237 16.49 14.69 31.36
C CYS A 237 14.97 14.67 31.19
N HIS A 238 14.54 14.56 29.95
CA HIS A 238 13.14 14.47 29.54
C HIS A 238 12.94 13.19 28.71
N ARG A 239 11.70 12.77 28.54
CA ARG A 239 11.40 11.43 28.02
C ARG A 239 10.30 11.50 26.99
N ILE A 240 10.52 10.91 25.83
CA ILE A 240 9.49 10.78 24.79
C ILE A 240 9.24 9.30 24.57
N ARG A 241 7.99 8.86 24.72
CA ARG A 241 7.56 7.49 24.45
C ARG A 241 6.86 7.46 23.11
N HIS A 242 7.34 6.60 22.21
CA HIS A 242 6.72 6.43 20.90
C HIS A 242 6.84 5.03 20.29
N PHE A 243 6.10 4.72 19.22
CA PHE A 243 6.26 3.52 18.40
C PHE A 243 7.29 3.76 17.30
N GLU A 244 8.47 3.14 17.38
CA GLU A 244 9.42 3.13 16.25
C GLU A 244 9.08 2.05 15.22
N ASN A 245 8.60 0.89 15.68
CA ASN A 245 8.30 -0.26 14.84
C ASN A 245 7.37 -1.26 15.57
N THR A 246 7.88 -2.46 15.90
CA THR A 246 7.15 -3.48 16.65
C THR A 246 7.33 -3.36 18.17
N PHE A 247 7.68 -2.21 18.72
CA PHE A 247 7.81 -2.02 20.16
C PHE A 247 7.68 -0.55 20.54
N VAL A 248 7.38 -0.30 21.81
CA VAL A 248 7.41 1.05 22.39
C VAL A 248 8.85 1.41 22.72
N VAL A 249 9.31 2.56 22.29
CA VAL A 249 10.61 3.14 22.64
C VAL A 249 10.41 4.30 23.59
N GLU A 250 11.08 4.25 24.73
CA GLU A 250 11.27 5.38 25.64
C GLU A 250 12.62 6.04 25.34
N THR A 251 12.58 7.15 24.61
CA THR A 251 13.74 7.98 24.29
C THR A 251 13.99 8.94 25.46
N VAL A 252 15.09 8.73 26.18
CA VAL A 252 15.50 9.60 27.29
C VAL A 252 16.57 10.56 26.77
N ILE A 253 16.26 11.85 26.74
CA ILE A 253 17.17 12.89 26.25
C ILE A 253 17.69 13.68 27.46
N CYS A 254 19.02 13.72 27.59
CA CYS A 254 19.70 14.42 28.67
C CYS A 254 20.63 15.51 28.12
N ASP A 255 20.71 16.64 28.82
CA ASP A 255 21.72 17.67 28.56
C ASP A 255 23.14 17.10 28.83
N ALA A 256 24.14 17.56 28.06
CA ALA A 256 25.53 17.24 28.35
C ALA A 256 25.96 17.92 29.67
N SER A 257 26.51 17.11 30.59
CA SER A 257 27.17 17.58 31.80
C SER A 257 28.56 18.18 31.54
#